data_AF-A0A3N2RNZ0-F1
#
_entry.id   AF-A0A3N2RNZ0-F1
#
_cell.length_a   1.000
_cell.length_b   1.000
_cell.length_c   1.000
_cell.angle_alpha   90.00
_cell.angle_beta   90.00
_cell.angle_gamma   90.00
#
_symmetry.space_group_name_H-M   'P 1'
#
loop_
_entity.id
_entity.type
_entity.pdbx_description
1 polymer ?
#
loop_
_entity_poly.entity_id
_entity_poly.type
_entity_poly.pdbx_seq_one_letter_code
_entity_poly.pdbx_strand_id
1 'polypeptide(L)'
;MPQNTPVNTVLPLISSPRLGSYIVTFKPADDHELYGTYIWSQLASGSVYPLLQNLEITLRNAIDTEARKRFGDKWWDNPRFHCGKDITQTAFYGKILRAIDNRKRAARTVLTGMCYSVGSATRQGSSSPTRFIGQSAMTSRT
;
A
#
# COMPACT_ATOMS: atom_id res chain seq x y z
N MET A 1 24.39 18.14 -14.06
CA MET A 1 24.50 17.77 -12.63
C MET A 1 25.98 17.72 -12.23
N PRO A 2 26.34 17.86 -10.94
CA PRO A 2 27.72 17.63 -10.51
C PRO A 2 28.13 16.17 -10.72
N GLN A 3 29.25 15.96 -11.41
CA GLN A 3 29.76 14.66 -11.87
C GLN A 3 30.30 13.76 -10.73
N ASN A 4 30.29 14.28 -9.51
CA ASN A 4 30.80 13.66 -8.30
C ASN A 4 29.74 12.82 -7.58
N THR A 5 28.51 12.77 -8.11
CA THR A 5 27.39 12.05 -7.51
C THR A 5 27.51 10.56 -7.85
N PRO A 6 27.41 9.61 -6.90
CA PRO A 6 27.49 8.18 -7.17
C PRO A 6 26.18 7.66 -7.79
N VAL A 7 25.88 8.07 -9.02
CA VAL A 7 24.63 7.76 -9.74
C VAL A 7 24.46 6.26 -10.00
N ASN A 8 25.58 5.57 -10.20
CA ASN A 8 25.71 4.12 -10.39
C ASN A 8 25.26 3.27 -9.18
N THR A 9 25.25 3.81 -7.96
CA THR A 9 24.71 3.09 -6.78
C THR A 9 23.23 3.41 -6.54
N VAL A 10 22.79 4.60 -6.91
CA VAL A 10 21.43 5.09 -6.63
C VAL A 10 20.42 4.69 -7.70
N LEU A 11 20.78 4.74 -8.99
CA LEU A 11 19.87 4.42 -10.09
C LEU A 11 19.26 3.01 -10.00
N PRO A 12 20.01 1.95 -9.65
CA PRO A 12 19.43 0.61 -9.51
C PRO A 12 18.39 0.49 -8.39
N LEU A 13 18.39 1.41 -7.42
CA LEU A 13 17.41 1.46 -6.34
C LEU A 13 16.07 2.07 -6.78
N ILE A 14 16.06 2.79 -7.91
CA ILE A 14 14.85 3.38 -8.49
C ILE A 14 14.27 2.37 -9.49
N SER A 15 12.96 2.11 -9.39
CA SER A 15 12.33 1.11 -10.26
C SER A 15 12.35 1.52 -11.74
N SER A 16 12.64 0.56 -12.63
CA SER A 16 12.67 0.79 -14.08
C SER A 16 11.39 1.43 -14.65
N PRO A 17 10.17 1.08 -14.20
CA PRO A 17 8.96 1.75 -14.65
C PRO A 17 8.91 3.24 -14.29
N ARG A 18 9.52 3.67 -13.17
CA ARG A 18 9.59 5.09 -12.81
C ARG A 18 10.52 5.86 -13.73
N LEU A 19 11.67 5.28 -14.09
CA LEU A 19 12.66 5.91 -14.95
C LEU A 19 12.25 5.87 -16.44
N GLY A 20 11.51 4.84 -16.87
CA GLY A 20 11.11 4.65 -18.27
C GLY A 20 10.40 5.86 -18.89
N SER A 21 9.51 6.52 -18.14
CA SER A 21 8.81 7.72 -18.60
C SER A 21 9.75 8.89 -18.88
N TYR A 22 10.82 9.03 -18.09
CA TYR A 22 11.82 10.09 -18.26
C TYR A 22 12.73 9.81 -19.45
N ILE A 23 13.09 8.55 -19.68
CA ILE A 23 13.89 8.12 -20.84
C ILE A 23 13.15 8.46 -22.14
N VAL A 24 11.85 8.13 -22.22
CA VAL A 24 11.04 8.39 -23.42
C VAL A 24 10.86 9.89 -23.66
N THR A 25 10.62 10.67 -22.60
CA THR A 25 10.25 12.09 -22.71
C THR A 25 11.47 12.98 -22.97
N PHE A 26 12.56 12.78 -22.23
CA PHE A 26 13.72 13.68 -22.23
C PHE A 26 14.90 13.15 -23.04
N LYS A 27 14.91 11.86 -23.42
CA LYS A 27 15.98 11.20 -24.20
C LYS A 27 17.40 11.55 -23.69
N PRO A 28 17.69 11.27 -22.41
CA PRO A 28 18.97 11.61 -21.81
C PRO A 28 20.12 10.85 -22.50
N ALA A 29 21.26 11.53 -22.67
CA ALA A 29 22.46 10.94 -23.27
C ALA A 29 23.31 10.18 -22.25
N ASP A 30 23.17 10.50 -20.96
CA ASP A 30 23.93 9.92 -19.86
C ASP A 30 23.07 9.64 -18.62
N ASP A 31 23.53 8.71 -17.78
CA ASP A 31 22.85 8.30 -16.54
C ASP A 31 22.75 9.45 -15.53
N HIS A 32 23.74 10.36 -15.50
CA HIS A 32 23.71 11.55 -14.66
C HIS A 32 22.65 12.56 -15.13
N GLU A 33 22.37 12.61 -16.43
CA GLU A 33 21.34 13.45 -17.01
C GLU A 33 19.95 12.87 -16.74
N LEU A 34 19.80 11.54 -16.84
CA LEU A 34 18.57 10.84 -16.45
C LEU A 34 18.24 11.09 -14.98
N TYR A 35 19.21 10.88 -14.09
CA TYR A 35 19.03 11.11 -12.65
C TYR A 35 18.77 12.60 -12.32
N GLY A 36 19.46 13.50 -13.00
CA GLY A 36 19.26 14.95 -12.87
C GLY A 36 17.85 15.38 -13.26
N THR A 37 17.35 14.86 -14.39
CA THR A 37 16.00 15.12 -14.88
C THR A 37 14.95 14.58 -13.91
N TYR A 38 15.17 13.39 -13.36
CA TYR A 38 14.30 12.78 -12.35
C TYR A 38 14.20 13.62 -11.07
N ILE A 39 15.33 14.11 -10.54
CA ILE A 39 15.31 14.98 -9.35
C ILE A 39 14.67 16.33 -9.67
N TRP A 40 15.03 16.92 -10.81
CA TRP A 40 14.50 18.20 -11.23
C TRP A 40 12.97 18.16 -11.35
N SER A 41 12.40 17.11 -11.96
CA SER A 41 10.94 16.98 -12.08
C SER A 41 10.27 16.84 -10.71
N GLN A 42 10.90 16.15 -9.77
CA GLN A 42 10.40 16.01 -8.40
C GLN A 42 10.41 17.36 -7.66
N LEU A 43 11.48 18.14 -7.79
CA LEU A 43 11.58 19.48 -7.20
C LEU A 43 10.65 20.47 -7.87
N ALA A 44 10.53 20.43 -9.20
CA ALA A 44 9.61 21.25 -9.97
C ALA A 44 8.17 20.98 -9.54
N SER A 45 7.77 19.70 -9.48
CA SER A 45 6.45 19.31 -8.96
C SER A 45 6.26 19.74 -7.50
N GLY A 46 7.31 19.56 -6.68
CA GLY A 46 7.37 20.01 -5.29
C GLY A 46 7.06 21.49 -5.10
N SER A 47 7.59 22.35 -5.98
CA SER A 47 7.41 23.80 -5.93
C SER A 47 5.96 24.26 -6.21
N VAL A 48 5.17 23.42 -6.89
CA VAL A 48 3.79 23.72 -7.26
C VAL A 48 2.82 23.42 -6.11
N TYR A 49 3.18 22.50 -5.19
CA TYR A 49 2.32 22.14 -4.05
C TYR A 49 1.95 23.31 -3.13
N PRO A 50 2.89 24.16 -2.66
CA PRO A 50 2.56 25.30 -1.81
C PRO A 50 1.57 26.27 -2.49
N LEU A 51 1.68 26.45 -3.81
CA LEU A 51 0.77 27.30 -4.57
C LEU A 51 -0.65 26.72 -4.59
N LEU A 52 -0.79 25.42 -4.91
CA LEU A 52 -2.11 24.77 -4.88
C LEU A 52 -2.71 24.76 -3.48
N GLN A 53 -1.87 24.57 -2.45
CA GLN A 53 -2.33 24.59 -1.07
C GLN A 53 -2.90 25.97 -0.70
N ASN A 54 -2.23 27.05 -1.10
CA ASN A 54 -2.73 28.41 -0.88
C ASN A 54 -4.01 28.69 -1.68
N LEU A 55 -4.09 28.19 -2.92
CA LEU A 55 -5.28 28.30 -3.76
C LEU A 55 -6.48 27.56 -3.13
N GLU A 56 -6.28 26.33 -2.67
CA GLU A 56 -7.30 25.52 -1.99
C GLU A 56 -7.86 26.25 -0.78
N ILE A 57 -7.00 26.78 0.09
CA ILE A 57 -7.41 27.50 1.30
C ILE A 57 -8.20 28.76 0.92
N THR A 58 -7.71 29.54 -0.04
CA THR A 58 -8.37 30.77 -0.49
C THR A 58 -9.76 30.48 -1.06
N LEU A 59 -9.88 29.46 -1.92
CA LEU A 59 -11.14 29.03 -2.49
C LEU A 59 -12.10 28.49 -1.43
N ARG A 60 -11.61 27.65 -0.51
CA ARG A 60 -12.42 27.13 0.61
C ARG A 60 -12.98 28.28 1.44
N ASN A 61 -12.15 29.26 1.80
CA ASN A 61 -12.55 30.40 2.59
C ASN A 61 -13.55 31.31 1.84
N ALA A 62 -13.35 31.50 0.53
CA ALA A 62 -14.27 32.26 -0.31
C ALA A 62 -15.66 31.60 -0.38
N ILE A 63 -15.69 30.28 -0.62
CA ILE A 63 -16.93 29.49 -0.65
C ILE A 63 -17.60 29.53 0.73
N ASP A 64 -16.85 29.29 1.80
CA ASP A 64 -17.39 29.27 3.16
C ASP A 64 -17.97 30.64 3.56
N THR A 65 -17.32 31.74 3.19
CA THR A 65 -17.83 33.10 3.43
C THR A 65 -19.18 33.33 2.74
N GLU A 66 -19.30 32.97 1.46
CA GLU A 66 -20.54 33.14 0.70
C GLU A 66 -21.63 32.15 1.13
N ALA A 67 -21.25 30.93 1.50
CA ALA A 67 -22.18 29.92 1.97
C ALA A 67 -22.77 30.29 3.34
N ARG A 68 -21.96 30.80 4.27
CA ARG A 68 -22.45 31.29 5.57
C ARG A 68 -23.43 32.46 5.40
N LYS A 69 -23.16 33.39 4.49
CA LYS A 69 -24.09 34.51 4.18
C LYS A 69 -25.45 34.02 3.69
N ARG A 70 -25.51 32.95 2.90
CA ARG A 70 -26.74 32.45 2.26
C ARG A 70 -27.50 31.42 3.10
N PHE A 71 -26.78 30.60 3.86
CA PHE A 71 -27.34 29.40 4.50
C PHE A 71 -27.08 29.32 6.01
N GLY A 72 -26.39 30.31 6.61
CA GLY A 72 -26.05 30.36 8.03
C GLY A 72 -24.75 29.64 8.39
N ASP A 73 -24.36 29.71 9.66
CA ASP A 73 -23.03 29.26 10.12
C ASP A 73 -22.75 27.78 9.90
N LYS A 74 -23.77 26.92 9.91
CA LYS A 74 -23.67 25.46 9.66
C LYS A 74 -24.18 25.08 8.28
N TRP A 75 -23.81 25.83 7.26
CA TRP A 75 -24.31 25.64 5.89
C TRP A 75 -24.06 24.22 5.32
N TRP A 76 -22.99 23.54 5.74
CA TRP A 76 -22.66 22.18 5.29
C TRP A 76 -23.60 21.10 5.83
N ASP A 77 -24.34 21.38 6.91
CA ASP A 77 -25.33 20.49 7.52
C ASP A 77 -26.74 20.77 6.98
N ASN A 78 -26.84 21.62 5.94
CA ASN A 78 -28.12 21.96 5.34
C ASN A 78 -28.65 20.76 4.53
N PRO A 79 -29.92 20.35 4.74
CA PRO A 79 -30.47 19.19 4.05
C PRO A 79 -30.47 19.27 2.52
N ARG A 80 -30.35 20.47 1.95
CA ARG A 80 -30.25 20.71 0.51
C ARG A 80 -28.93 20.24 -0.10
N PHE A 81 -27.87 20.06 0.69
CA PHE A 81 -26.55 19.65 0.21
C PHE A 81 -26.22 18.18 0.48
N HIS A 82 -27.18 17.39 0.97
CA HIS A 82 -26.97 15.95 1.14
C HIS A 82 -26.63 15.29 -0.20
N CYS A 83 -25.50 14.57 -0.21
CA CYS A 83 -25.23 13.65 -1.30
C CYS A 83 -26.27 12.51 -1.24
N GLY A 84 -27.06 12.33 -2.30
CA GLY A 84 -28.19 11.40 -2.31
C GLY A 84 -27.82 9.91 -2.18
N LYS A 85 -26.53 9.59 -2.05
CA LYS A 85 -26.02 8.24 -1.80
C LYS A 85 -25.26 8.26 -0.49
N ASP A 86 -25.72 7.48 0.46
CA ASP A 86 -24.97 7.21 1.68
C ASP A 86 -23.57 6.69 1.32
N ILE A 87 -22.55 7.21 1.99
CA ILE A 87 -21.14 6.84 1.79
C ILE A 87 -20.97 5.33 1.91
N THR A 88 -21.72 4.69 2.81
CA THR A 88 -21.71 3.24 3.02
C THR A 88 -22.12 2.44 1.79
N GLN A 89 -22.92 3.04 0.90
CA GLN A 89 -23.43 2.43 -0.33
C GLN A 89 -22.54 2.70 -1.54
N THR A 90 -21.44 3.45 -1.38
CA THR A 90 -20.54 3.74 -2.49
C THR A 90 -19.61 2.56 -2.79
N ALA A 91 -19.28 2.36 -4.07
CA ALA A 91 -18.28 1.38 -4.49
C ALA A 91 -16.90 1.63 -3.84
N PHE A 92 -16.60 2.88 -3.48
CA PHE A 92 -15.40 3.27 -2.76
C PHE A 92 -15.34 2.66 -1.35
N TYR A 93 -16.42 2.80 -0.57
CA TYR A 93 -16.50 2.22 0.77
C TYR A 93 -16.36 0.68 0.75
N GLY A 94 -16.99 0.02 -0.23
CA GLY A 94 -16.82 -1.41 -0.45
C GLY A 94 -15.37 -1.83 -0.73
N LYS A 95 -14.60 -1.02 -1.48
CA LYS A 95 -13.17 -1.27 -1.72
C LYS A 95 -12.33 -1.08 -0.45
N ILE A 96 -12.64 -0.10 0.39
CA ILE A 96 -11.98 0.10 1.68
C ILE A 96 -12.18 -1.12 2.59
N LEU A 97 -13.43 -1.60 2.73
CA LEU A 97 -13.73 -2.77 3.55
C LEU A 97 -12.97 -4.02 3.07
N ARG A 98 -12.91 -4.24 1.75
CA ARG A 98 -12.13 -5.34 1.16
C ARG A 98 -10.64 -5.23 1.45
N ALA A 99 -10.06 -4.03 1.38
CA ALA A 99 -8.65 -3.83 1.70
C ALA A 99 -8.34 -4.12 3.19
N ILE A 100 -9.24 -3.70 4.10
CA ILE A 100 -9.14 -3.99 5.53
C ILE A 100 -9.20 -5.50 5.78
N ASP A 101 -10.14 -6.21 5.13
CA ASP A 101 -10.29 -7.65 5.28
C ASP A 101 -9.06 -8.42 4.74
N ASN A 102 -8.56 -8.03 3.57
CA ASN A 102 -7.34 -8.60 2.99
C ASN A 102 -6.13 -8.42 3.91
N ARG A 103 -5.98 -7.25 4.56
CA ARG A 103 -4.92 -7.01 5.55
C ARG A 103 -5.06 -7.94 6.76
N LYS A 104 -6.28 -8.13 7.28
CA LYS A 104 -6.55 -9.04 8.41
C LYS A 104 -6.25 -10.50 8.05
N ARG A 105 -6.60 -10.94 6.84
CA ARG A 105 -6.26 -12.29 6.33
C ARG A 105 -4.76 -12.47 6.20
N ALA A 106 -4.06 -11.52 5.58
CA ALA A 106 -2.60 -11.58 5.45
C ALA A 106 -1.91 -11.68 6.82
N ALA A 107 -2.33 -10.86 7.80
CA ALA A 107 -1.80 -10.93 9.17
C ALA A 107 -2.08 -12.29 9.85
N ARG A 108 -3.28 -12.86 9.65
CA ARG A 108 -3.61 -14.21 10.16
C ARG A 108 -2.75 -15.28 9.50
N THR A 109 -2.55 -15.25 8.18
CA THR A 109 -1.69 -16.21 7.47
C THR A 109 -0.23 -16.13 7.91
N VAL A 110 0.27 -14.95 8.28
CA VAL A 110 1.62 -14.80 8.86
C VAL A 110 1.69 -15.37 10.28
N LEU A 111 0.70 -15.09 11.13
CA LEU A 111 0.65 -15.60 12.51
C LEU A 111 0.46 -17.11 12.57
N THR A 112 -0.49 -17.66 11.79
CA THR A 112 -0.63 -19.11 11.65
C THR A 112 0.60 -19.67 10.95
N GLY A 113 1.15 -18.94 9.96
CA GLY A 113 2.44 -19.10 9.28
C GLY A 113 3.56 -19.57 10.19
N MET A 114 3.73 -18.78 11.24
CA MET A 114 4.73 -19.00 12.27
C MET A 114 4.38 -20.20 13.17
N CYS A 115 3.09 -20.41 13.51
CA CYS A 115 2.67 -21.55 14.33
C CYS A 115 2.92 -22.93 13.69
N TYR A 116 2.90 -23.06 12.35
CA TYR A 116 3.23 -24.34 11.69
C TYR A 116 4.71 -24.51 11.32
N SER A 117 5.54 -23.46 11.30
CA SER A 117 6.99 -23.61 11.09
C SER A 117 7.79 -23.86 12.38
N VAL A 118 7.28 -23.52 13.56
CA VAL A 118 7.98 -23.80 14.84
C VAL A 118 7.68 -25.22 15.36
N GLY A 119 6.63 -25.88 14.86
CA GLY A 119 6.29 -27.27 15.20
C GLY A 119 7.10 -28.35 14.47
N SER A 120 7.94 -27.98 13.48
CA SER A 120 8.67 -28.95 12.63
C SER A 120 10.13 -29.16 13.03
N ALA A 121 10.64 -28.48 14.07
CA ALA A 121 12.06 -28.52 14.44
C ALA A 121 12.40 -29.44 15.65
N THR A 122 11.43 -30.08 16.30
CA THR A 122 11.68 -30.86 17.54
C THR A 122 11.28 -32.33 17.49
N ARG A 123 11.36 -32.99 16.32
CA ARG A 123 11.22 -34.46 16.25
C ARG A 123 12.27 -35.12 15.34
N GLN A 124 13.54 -34.80 15.58
CA GLN A 124 14.66 -35.68 15.27
C GLN A 124 15.33 -36.07 16.58
N GLY A 125 15.20 -37.33 16.98
CA GLY A 125 15.78 -37.83 18.22
C GLY A 125 15.37 -39.27 18.52
N SER A 126 16.27 -40.18 18.14
CA SER A 126 16.52 -41.53 18.68
C SER A 126 15.47 -42.65 18.52
N SER A 127 15.81 -43.55 17.59
CA SER A 127 16.11 -44.98 17.84
C SER A 127 15.08 -45.87 18.57
N SER A 128 14.49 -46.80 17.84
CA SER A 128 14.79 -48.26 17.92
C SER A 128 13.57 -49.18 17.73
N PRO A 129 13.82 -50.38 17.18
CA PRO A 129 12.88 -51.15 16.38
C PRO A 129 12.26 -52.31 17.16
N THR A 130 10.93 -52.40 17.18
CA THR A 130 10.24 -53.63 17.58
C THR A 130 8.98 -53.83 16.73
N ARG A 131 8.89 -55.04 16.18
CA ARG A 131 7.66 -55.77 15.82
C ARG A 131 7.11 -55.64 14.39
N PHE A 132 7.99 -55.94 13.43
CA PHE A 132 7.64 -56.73 12.25
C PHE A 132 7.84 -58.21 12.58
N ILE A 133 6.93 -58.87 13.32
CA ILE A 133 6.79 -60.34 13.34
C ILE A 133 5.30 -60.65 13.57
N GLY A 134 4.70 -61.35 12.62
CA GLY A 134 3.30 -61.77 12.67
C GLY A 134 3.00 -62.73 13.81
N GLN A 135 1.71 -62.93 14.07
CA GLN A 135 1.04 -64.20 14.37
C GLN A 135 -0.47 -63.90 14.54
N SER A 136 -1.24 -64.48 13.64
CA SER A 136 -2.53 -65.19 13.80
C SER A 136 -3.55 -64.83 14.89
N ALA A 137 -4.79 -65.17 14.52
CA ALA A 137 -5.95 -65.53 15.34
C ALA A 137 -6.88 -64.36 15.72
N MET A 138 -8.04 -64.25 15.07
CA MET A 138 -9.29 -64.98 15.33
C MET A 138 -10.01 -64.49 16.60
N THR A 139 -11.27 -64.16 16.39
CA THR A 139 -12.29 -63.76 17.36
C THR A 139 -12.46 -64.76 18.50
N SER A 140 -12.76 -64.29 19.72
CA SER A 140 -13.92 -64.79 20.47
C SER A 140 -14.32 -63.82 21.57
N ARG A 141 -15.64 -63.76 21.74
CA ARG A 141 -16.45 -63.01 22.69
C ARG A 141 -16.48 -63.73 24.05
N THR A 142 -16.61 -62.95 25.12
CA THR A 142 -17.59 -63.17 26.20
C THR A 142 -18.06 -61.79 26.63
#